data_AF-A0A2U0RZW0-F1
#
_entry.id   AF-A0A2U0RZW0-F1
#
_cell.length_a   1.000
_cell.length_b   1.000
_cell.length_c   1.000
_cell.angle_alpha   90.00
_cell.angle_beta   90.00
_cell.angle_gamma   90.00
#
_symmetry.space_group_name_H-M   'P 1'
#
loop_
_entity.id
_entity.type
_entity.pdbx_description
1 polymer ?
#
loop_
_entity_poly.entity_id
_entity_poly.type
_entity_poly.pdbx_seq_one_letter_code
_entity_poly.pdbx_strand_id
1 'polypeptide(L)'
;MGANEFRDAMYPEGYSFLSEFMVAPFPTFRYDVHGVSLQKTIFMPYMKNVTAVIYEVSNPLEEEVSISVSPLVNSRHIYKTTDKNKIGWSFVQKLHGDTVTIEPSDSFSSLVLSSSSDGSFVEESWWVEKLFFRVDASRSENSIDDNFRPGFFSFSVNPKETKKFHVFAVAAKNGAESQGLFSSFGNGIDDIDRLYREELERRKALLERFRKRNTGLVLDDWLKWVIQAADSFIVSRASTKKKSVIAGYTWFDDWGRDSLISLSGLTLATGRFEDAKEILLTFEYYCSKGVIPNRFSDKAGDIPLYNTVDATLWFFNAVLQYVKYTGDFGFVQEKLWNTLNQIIDFHVEGTIFGIHMDKDGLIAHGPQLTWMDAAKVDGFVTPRDGKAVEIQALWYNALKIMQLLSKRFNQPDKTEKYQSMAKNAKESFAEQFWSQKDGYLFDVVNKDGADSTLRPNQLIAASLDFPIIDDAKTERVVDVVWKRLWGVYGLKTLPETDSRYMGRYLGDWGHRDSAYHNGTVWAWLLGPFVTAFLKSKRHEESWRRFAFEHFLQPLFQTQLSLAGLGTISEIFDGDAPHLPRGCISQAWSVAEPLRAYVEDITLSRPPHEKQVIQTLDCP
;
A
#
# COMPACT_ATOMS: atom_id res chain seq x y z
N MET A 1 29.71 0.66 15.77
CA MET A 1 28.23 0.48 15.74
C MET A 1 27.62 0.81 14.39
N GLY A 2 28.06 1.85 13.66
CA GLY A 2 27.63 2.03 12.27
C GLY A 2 28.12 0.89 11.36
N ALA A 3 27.37 0.60 10.29
CA ALA A 3 27.78 -0.31 9.24
C ALA A 3 27.24 0.19 7.91
N ASN A 4 28.11 0.34 6.92
CA ASN A 4 27.76 0.75 5.58
C ASN A 4 28.37 -0.22 4.58
N GLU A 5 27.68 -0.47 3.48
CA GLU A 5 28.16 -1.32 2.40
C GLU A 5 28.86 -0.48 1.33
N PHE A 6 30.03 -0.95 0.92
CA PHE A 6 30.78 -0.53 -0.26
C PHE A 6 30.94 -1.76 -1.16
N ARG A 7 31.36 -1.57 -2.42
CA ARG A 7 31.42 -2.69 -3.40
C ARG A 7 32.17 -3.92 -2.90
N ASP A 8 33.26 -3.70 -2.18
CA ASP A 8 34.19 -4.78 -1.78
C ASP A 8 34.33 -4.91 -0.27
N ALA A 9 33.59 -4.13 0.53
CA ALA A 9 33.74 -4.10 1.98
C ALA A 9 32.49 -3.58 2.70
N MET A 10 32.32 -3.96 3.96
CA MET A 10 31.39 -3.30 4.89
C MET A 10 32.21 -2.56 5.95
N TYR A 11 32.00 -1.25 6.09
CA TYR A 11 32.74 -0.44 7.04
C TYR A 11 31.91 0.75 7.58
N PRO A 12 32.02 1.11 8.87
CA PRO A 12 32.68 0.34 9.93
C PRO A 12 31.99 -1.01 10.19
N GLU A 13 32.65 -1.93 10.91
CA GLU A 13 32.14 -3.28 11.16
C GLU A 13 31.12 -3.34 12.31
N GLY A 14 30.26 -2.33 12.45
CA GLY A 14 29.31 -2.25 13.57
C GLY A 14 28.36 -3.44 13.69
N TYR A 15 28.11 -4.13 12.57
CA TYR A 15 27.28 -5.33 12.53
C TYR A 15 27.85 -6.50 13.35
N SER A 16 29.17 -6.56 13.59
CA SER A 16 29.79 -7.62 14.38
C SER A 16 29.46 -7.52 15.88
N PHE A 17 28.99 -6.36 16.32
CA PHE A 17 28.61 -6.10 17.71
C PHE A 17 27.11 -6.14 17.93
N LEU A 18 26.29 -6.31 16.89
CA LEU A 18 24.84 -6.40 17.00
C LEU A 18 24.47 -7.74 17.66
N SER A 19 23.92 -7.68 18.88
CA SER A 19 23.51 -8.87 19.63
C SER A 19 22.02 -9.18 19.48
N GLU A 20 21.17 -8.17 19.25
CA GLU A 20 19.73 -8.36 19.13
C GLU A 20 19.10 -7.31 18.22
N PHE A 21 18.04 -7.71 17.51
CA PHE A 21 17.13 -6.80 16.81
C PHE A 21 15.67 -7.17 17.09
N MET A 22 14.85 -6.16 17.40
CA MET A 22 13.41 -6.28 17.62
C MET A 22 12.66 -5.28 16.74
N VAL A 23 11.61 -5.74 16.06
CA VAL A 23 10.73 -4.87 15.24
C VAL A 23 9.72 -4.12 16.12
N ALA A 24 9.22 -4.76 17.17
CA ALA A 24 8.10 -4.29 17.98
C ALA A 24 8.55 -3.94 19.42
N PRO A 25 7.97 -2.91 20.05
CA PRO A 25 6.97 -2.00 19.50
C PRO A 25 7.58 -1.02 18.48
N PHE A 26 8.87 -0.75 18.53
CA PHE A 26 9.61 0.06 17.56
C PHE A 26 10.92 -0.64 17.20
N PRO A 27 11.44 -0.45 15.97
CA PRO A 27 12.73 -1.00 15.56
C PRO A 27 13.81 -0.66 16.59
N THR A 28 14.35 -1.68 17.23
CA THR A 28 15.29 -1.59 18.34
C THR A 28 16.47 -2.53 18.09
N PHE A 29 17.68 -1.98 18.14
CA PHE A 29 18.93 -2.70 17.94
C PHE A 29 19.70 -2.68 19.25
N ARG A 30 20.24 -3.82 19.69
CA ARG A 30 21.16 -3.90 20.83
C ARG A 30 22.55 -4.26 20.35
N TYR A 31 23.54 -3.53 20.86
CA TYR A 31 24.93 -3.72 20.57
C TYR A 31 25.69 -3.96 21.88
N ASP A 32 26.56 -4.95 21.89
CA ASP A 32 27.47 -5.20 23.00
C ASP A 32 28.91 -4.99 22.52
N VAL A 33 29.52 -3.91 22.99
CA VAL A 33 30.82 -3.42 22.51
C VAL A 33 31.77 -3.34 23.69
N HIS A 34 32.76 -4.23 23.76
CA HIS A 34 33.82 -4.21 24.78
C HIS A 34 33.29 -4.09 26.23
N GLY A 35 32.16 -4.74 26.54
CA GLY A 35 31.54 -4.70 27.87
C GLY A 35 30.55 -3.56 28.10
N VAL A 36 30.38 -2.64 27.15
CA VAL A 36 29.33 -1.61 27.14
C VAL A 36 28.14 -2.11 26.33
N SER A 37 26.93 -1.94 26.86
CA SER A 37 25.70 -2.27 26.13
C SER A 37 25.04 -0.99 25.63
N LEU A 38 24.63 -0.97 24.35
CA LEU A 38 23.92 0.14 23.73
C LEU A 38 22.64 -0.37 23.07
N GLN A 39 21.51 0.24 23.41
CA GLN A 39 20.24 0.06 22.75
C GLN A 39 19.91 1.28 21.89
N LYS A 40 19.64 1.07 20.60
CA LYS A 40 19.20 2.09 19.64
C LYS A 40 17.75 1.81 19.23
N THR A 41 16.82 2.69 19.60
CA THR A 41 15.40 2.60 19.22
C THR A 41 15.03 3.73 18.27
N ILE A 42 14.32 3.41 17.18
CA ILE A 42 13.92 4.38 16.14
C ILE A 42 12.39 4.46 16.11
N PHE A 43 11.82 5.66 16.19
CA PHE A 43 10.39 5.87 16.04
C PHE A 43 10.05 7.18 15.34
N MET A 44 8.85 7.22 14.75
CA MET A 44 8.28 8.42 14.13
C MET A 44 7.03 8.81 14.90
N PRO A 45 6.98 9.98 15.55
CA PRO A 45 5.76 10.47 16.17
C PRO A 45 4.64 10.63 15.12
N TYR A 46 3.44 10.14 15.43
CA TYR A 46 2.32 10.18 14.49
C TYR A 46 2.03 11.59 13.97
N MET A 47 1.84 11.71 12.66
CA MET A 47 1.45 12.95 11.97
C MET A 47 2.46 14.10 12.12
N LYS A 48 3.73 13.79 12.44
CA LYS A 48 4.81 14.77 12.56
C LYS A 48 5.94 14.38 11.60
N ASN A 49 6.49 15.37 10.88
CA ASN A 49 7.65 15.18 9.99
C ASN A 49 8.95 15.06 10.80
N VAL A 50 8.99 14.09 11.71
CA VAL A 50 10.09 13.88 12.66
C VAL A 50 10.42 12.40 12.73
N THR A 51 11.70 12.08 12.69
CA THR A 51 12.22 10.78 13.14
C THR A 51 13.07 11.01 14.37
N ALA A 52 12.83 10.23 15.42
CA ALA A 52 13.60 10.26 16.66
C ALA A 52 14.35 8.94 16.83
N VAL A 53 15.60 9.05 17.28
CA VAL A 53 16.46 7.93 17.63
C VAL A 53 16.86 8.08 19.10
N ILE A 54 16.55 7.06 19.88
CA ILE A 54 16.89 6.97 21.30
C ILE A 54 18.07 6.01 21.43
N TYR A 55 19.13 6.47 22.08
CA TYR A 55 20.27 5.68 22.49
C TYR A 55 20.21 5.52 24.00
N GLU A 56 20.13 4.29 24.49
CA GLU A 56 20.25 3.97 25.91
C GLU A 56 21.53 3.16 26.10
N VAL A 57 22.46 3.69 26.89
CA VAL A 57 23.81 3.17 27.01
C VAL A 57 24.06 2.81 28.46
N SER A 58 24.45 1.58 28.71
CA SER A 58 24.86 1.12 30.03
C SER A 58 26.36 0.87 30.04
N ASN A 59 27.08 1.63 30.86
CA ASN A 59 28.52 1.54 31.04
C ASN A 59 28.86 0.87 32.38
N PRO A 60 29.12 -0.44 32.42
CA PRO A 60 29.50 -1.13 33.65
C PRO A 60 31.00 -1.00 33.96
N LEU A 61 31.79 -0.29 33.14
CA LEU A 61 33.23 -0.15 33.33
C LEU A 61 33.57 0.84 34.45
N GLU A 62 34.85 0.88 34.84
CA GLU A 62 35.41 1.89 35.76
C GLU A 62 35.89 3.16 35.04
N GLU A 63 35.80 3.18 33.71
CA GLU A 63 36.25 4.27 32.83
C GLU A 63 35.06 4.94 32.14
N GLU A 64 35.19 6.23 31.86
CA GLU A 64 34.21 6.99 31.08
C GLU A 64 34.22 6.51 29.62
N VAL A 65 33.03 6.39 29.03
CA VAL A 65 32.86 6.00 27.62
C VAL A 65 32.28 7.18 26.84
N SER A 66 32.95 7.56 25.75
CA SER A 66 32.46 8.57 24.82
C SER A 66 31.77 7.92 23.63
N ILE A 67 30.61 8.47 23.23
CA ILE A 67 29.83 7.99 22.10
C ILE A 67 29.61 9.12 21.11
N SER A 68 29.88 8.83 19.84
CA SER A 68 29.69 9.74 18.72
C SER A 68 28.63 9.21 17.75
N VAL A 69 27.60 10.00 17.50
CA VAL A 69 26.53 9.71 16.54
C VAL A 69 26.70 10.56 15.30
N SER A 70 27.08 9.92 14.19
CA SER A 70 27.33 10.58 12.90
C SER A 70 26.15 10.36 11.93
N PRO A 71 25.30 11.37 11.70
CA PRO A 71 24.26 11.29 10.67
C PRO A 71 24.87 11.31 9.26
N LEU A 72 24.26 10.57 8.34
CA LEU A 72 24.53 10.65 6.91
C LEU A 72 23.31 11.28 6.23
N VAL A 73 23.53 12.33 5.45
CA VAL A 73 22.50 13.19 4.88
C VAL A 73 22.59 13.19 3.37
N ASN A 74 21.42 13.16 2.72
CA ASN A 74 21.29 13.28 1.28
C ASN A 74 20.03 14.08 0.93
N SER A 75 20.02 14.73 -0.24
CA SER A 75 18.84 15.42 -0.77
C SER A 75 18.67 15.05 -2.24
N ARG A 76 17.88 13.99 -2.47
CA ARG A 76 17.67 13.43 -3.79
C ARG A 76 16.31 12.74 -3.89
N HIS A 77 15.84 12.58 -5.12
CA HIS A 77 14.72 11.69 -5.41
C HIS A 77 15.12 10.24 -5.18
N ILE A 78 14.17 9.39 -4.77
CA ILE A 78 14.39 7.95 -4.50
C ILE A 78 15.02 7.18 -5.68
N TYR A 79 14.70 7.56 -6.92
CA TYR A 79 15.22 6.96 -8.16
C TYR A 79 16.57 7.54 -8.63
N LYS A 80 17.19 8.41 -7.84
CA LYS A 80 18.50 9.02 -8.16
C LYS A 80 19.51 8.59 -7.11
N THR A 81 20.78 8.68 -7.48
CA THR A 81 21.90 8.71 -6.54
C THR A 81 22.59 10.06 -6.63
N THR A 82 23.36 10.39 -5.61
CA THR A 82 24.17 11.59 -5.49
C THR A 82 25.61 11.24 -5.80
N ASP A 83 26.22 12.01 -6.70
CA ASP A 83 27.65 12.01 -6.98
C ASP A 83 28.16 13.40 -6.64
N LYS A 84 28.98 13.50 -5.58
CA LYS A 84 29.41 14.79 -5.04
C LYS A 84 30.14 15.66 -6.07
N ASN A 85 30.72 15.04 -7.11
CA ASN A 85 31.48 15.75 -8.15
C ASN A 85 30.60 16.22 -9.32
N LYS A 86 29.32 15.79 -9.36
CA LYS A 86 28.38 16.12 -10.43
C LYS A 86 27.20 16.99 -9.97
N ILE A 87 26.94 17.07 -8.66
CA ILE A 87 25.89 17.95 -8.13
C ILE A 87 26.26 19.42 -8.37
N GLY A 88 25.27 20.21 -8.82
CA GLY A 88 25.40 21.65 -9.05
C GLY A 88 25.08 22.50 -7.82
N TRP A 89 24.97 21.86 -6.65
CA TRP A 89 24.56 22.45 -5.39
C TRP A 89 25.44 21.91 -4.26
N SER A 90 25.45 22.61 -3.12
CA SER A 90 26.15 22.18 -1.91
C SER A 90 25.21 22.18 -0.70
N PHE A 91 25.59 21.45 0.34
CA PHE A 91 24.92 21.57 1.63
C PHE A 91 25.43 22.80 2.37
N VAL A 92 24.49 23.64 2.81
CA VAL A 92 24.73 24.77 3.70
C VAL A 92 24.35 24.33 5.11
N GLN A 93 25.30 24.44 6.03
CA GLN A 93 25.13 24.09 7.43
C GLN A 93 25.04 25.35 8.28
N LYS A 94 24.06 25.41 9.18
CA LYS A 94 23.85 26.54 10.11
C LYS A 94 23.66 26.02 11.52
N LEU A 95 24.56 26.41 12.43
CA LEU A 95 24.50 26.04 13.83
C LEU A 95 23.68 27.08 14.62
N HIS A 96 22.72 26.61 15.42
CA HIS A 96 21.89 27.43 16.28
C HIS A 96 21.73 26.73 17.64
N GLY A 97 22.57 27.09 18.62
CA GLY A 97 22.61 26.43 19.92
C GLY A 97 22.88 24.93 19.75
N ASP A 98 21.99 24.10 20.28
CA ASP A 98 22.09 22.63 20.23
C ASP A 98 21.54 22.03 18.92
N THR A 99 21.27 22.87 17.91
CA THR A 99 20.70 22.46 16.63
C THR A 99 21.60 22.77 15.45
N VAL A 100 21.60 21.87 14.47
CA VAL A 100 22.24 22.06 13.18
C VAL A 100 21.19 21.95 12.08
N THR A 101 21.03 23.04 11.32
CA THR A 101 20.17 23.09 10.14
C THR A 101 21.01 22.81 8.90
N ILE A 102 20.52 21.92 8.03
CA ILE A 102 21.18 21.49 6.79
C ILE A 102 20.21 21.76 5.64
N GLU A 103 20.65 22.56 4.67
CA GLU A 103 19.87 22.98 3.50
C GLU A 103 20.67 22.78 2.21
N PRO A 104 20.13 22.15 1.15
CA PRO A 104 20.74 22.18 -0.17
C PRO A 104 20.63 23.58 -0.77
N SER A 105 21.71 24.10 -1.35
CA SER A 105 21.77 25.49 -1.84
C SER A 105 20.80 25.82 -2.98
N ASP A 106 20.30 24.82 -3.70
CA ASP A 106 19.40 24.96 -4.85
C ASP A 106 17.95 24.53 -4.56
N SER A 107 17.66 24.08 -3.34
CA SER A 107 16.38 23.49 -2.99
C SER A 107 15.71 24.21 -1.83
N PHE A 108 14.38 24.19 -1.82
CA PHE A 108 13.57 24.59 -0.67
C PHE A 108 13.28 23.33 0.17
N SER A 109 14.33 22.74 0.74
CA SER A 109 14.20 21.68 1.73
C SER A 109 15.18 21.95 2.88
N SER A 110 14.75 21.67 4.09
CA SER A 110 15.55 21.86 5.29
C SER A 110 15.44 20.65 6.19
N LEU A 111 16.59 20.24 6.72
CA LEU A 111 16.72 19.20 7.72
C LEU A 111 17.33 19.82 8.99
N VAL A 112 16.57 19.84 10.08
CA VAL A 112 17.09 20.19 11.40
C VAL A 112 17.45 18.91 12.13
N LEU A 113 18.71 18.82 12.56
CA LEU A 113 19.20 17.78 13.46
C LEU A 113 19.51 18.42 14.81
N SER A 114 19.19 17.73 15.89
CA SER A 114 19.62 18.16 17.22
C SER A 114 19.56 17.00 18.21
N SER A 115 20.18 17.24 19.37
CA SER A 115 20.28 16.31 20.48
C SER A 115 19.67 16.87 21.76
N SER A 116 19.48 16.00 22.75
CA SER A 116 19.20 16.41 24.13
C SER A 116 20.33 17.26 24.72
N SER A 117 20.03 18.02 25.78
CA SER A 117 20.89 19.04 26.44
C SER A 117 22.31 18.64 26.80
N ASP A 118 22.58 17.34 26.91
CA ASP A 118 23.87 16.81 27.38
C ASP A 118 24.84 16.47 26.23
N GLY A 119 24.40 16.62 24.98
CA GLY A 119 25.21 16.38 23.80
C GLY A 119 25.75 17.67 23.20
N SER A 120 26.97 17.61 22.69
CA SER A 120 27.54 18.69 21.85
C SER A 120 27.61 18.24 20.40
N PHE A 121 27.24 19.12 19.48
CA PHE A 121 27.48 18.91 18.06
C PHE A 121 28.87 19.40 17.69
N VAL A 122 29.67 18.52 17.08
CA VAL A 122 31.01 18.84 16.57
C VAL A 122 30.93 18.95 15.05
N GLU A 123 31.23 20.15 14.55
CA GLU A 123 31.28 20.42 13.12
C GLU A 123 32.56 19.85 12.51
N GLU A 124 32.42 18.70 11.87
CA GLU A 124 33.49 18.02 11.15
C GLU A 124 32.88 17.35 9.91
N SER A 125 32.79 18.11 8.82
CA SER A 125 32.03 17.70 7.65
C SER A 125 32.88 17.09 6.55
N TRP A 126 32.39 16.00 5.96
CA TRP A 126 32.98 15.36 4.79
C TRP A 126 31.95 14.51 4.05
N TRP A 127 32.30 14.06 2.84
CA TRP A 127 31.48 13.12 2.08
C TRP A 127 31.91 11.68 2.36
N VAL A 128 30.95 10.83 2.72
CA VAL A 128 31.11 9.38 2.69
C VAL A 128 30.78 8.91 1.29
N GLU A 129 31.83 8.59 0.54
CA GLU A 129 31.74 8.34 -0.90
C GLU A 129 31.53 6.86 -1.21
N LYS A 130 30.84 6.60 -2.32
CA LYS A 130 30.70 5.27 -2.93
C LYS A 130 29.97 4.22 -2.09
N LEU A 131 28.97 4.62 -1.33
CA LEU A 131 28.06 3.68 -0.68
C LEU A 131 27.34 2.85 -1.74
N PHE A 132 27.24 1.54 -1.50
CA PHE A 132 26.74 0.58 -2.47
C PHE A 132 25.34 0.08 -2.11
N PHE A 133 24.39 0.28 -3.01
CA PHE A 133 23.02 -0.22 -2.90
C PHE A 133 22.86 -1.51 -3.70
N ARG A 134 23.08 -2.65 -3.04
CA ARG A 134 23.05 -3.98 -3.68
C ARG A 134 21.73 -4.31 -4.41
N VAL A 135 20.60 -3.79 -3.91
CA VAL A 135 19.27 -4.06 -4.50
C VAL A 135 19.08 -3.23 -5.78
N ASP A 136 19.55 -2.00 -5.79
CA ASP A 136 19.52 -1.15 -7.00
C ASP A 136 20.48 -1.74 -8.06
N ALA A 137 21.63 -2.25 -7.62
CA ALA A 137 22.59 -2.92 -8.49
C ALA A 137 22.02 -4.18 -9.16
N SER A 138 21.29 -5.01 -8.40
CA SER A 138 20.64 -6.21 -8.95
C SER A 138 19.52 -5.87 -9.95
N ARG A 139 18.98 -4.66 -9.86
CA ARG A 139 18.01 -4.06 -10.78
C ARG A 139 18.65 -3.33 -11.97
N SER A 140 19.98 -3.39 -12.11
CA SER A 140 20.75 -2.65 -13.13
C SER A 140 20.52 -1.13 -13.08
N GLU A 141 20.23 -0.60 -11.88
CA GLU A 141 20.06 0.82 -11.62
C GLU A 141 21.34 1.46 -11.07
N ASN A 142 21.36 2.80 -11.01
CA ASN A 142 22.42 3.51 -10.30
C ASN A 142 22.44 3.08 -8.84
N SER A 143 23.59 2.54 -8.40
CA SER A 143 23.73 1.83 -7.13
C SER A 143 24.88 2.34 -6.28
N ILE A 144 25.48 3.47 -6.68
CA ILE A 144 26.58 4.11 -5.98
C ILE A 144 26.12 5.51 -5.58
N ASP A 145 26.18 5.80 -4.29
CA ASP A 145 25.67 7.02 -3.67
C ASP A 145 26.72 7.65 -2.74
N ASP A 146 26.91 8.96 -2.86
CA ASP A 146 27.72 9.75 -1.93
C ASP A 146 26.79 10.42 -0.93
N ASN A 147 27.09 10.30 0.36
CA ASN A 147 26.28 10.87 1.44
C ASN A 147 27.10 11.87 2.25
N PHE A 148 26.50 13.02 2.57
CA PHE A 148 27.15 14.09 3.30
C PHE A 148 27.08 13.82 4.81
N ARG A 149 28.23 13.84 5.48
CA ARG A 149 28.32 13.85 6.94
C ARG A 149 28.51 15.30 7.39
N PRO A 150 27.53 15.93 8.06
CA PRO A 150 27.64 17.31 8.54
C PRO A 150 28.58 17.47 9.76
N GLY A 151 28.80 16.38 10.49
CA GLY A 151 29.48 16.36 11.78
C GLY A 151 28.99 15.18 12.60
N PHE A 152 29.08 15.29 13.92
CA PHE A 152 28.56 14.29 14.84
C PHE A 152 28.10 14.89 16.16
N PHE A 153 27.15 14.22 16.80
CA PHE A 153 26.78 14.49 18.17
C PHE A 153 27.64 13.64 19.10
N SER A 154 28.22 14.25 20.13
CA SER A 154 29.05 13.57 21.13
C SER A 154 28.46 13.70 22.53
N PHE A 155 28.45 12.60 23.27
CA PHE A 155 28.10 12.57 24.69
C PHE A 155 28.96 11.54 25.43
N SER A 156 29.14 11.75 26.72
CA SER A 156 29.84 10.82 27.60
C SER A 156 28.91 10.10 28.56
N VAL A 157 29.30 8.89 28.94
CA VAL A 157 28.66 8.04 29.95
C VAL A 157 29.69 7.69 31.01
N ASN A 158 29.45 8.11 32.24
CA ASN A 158 30.37 7.91 33.36
C ASN A 158 30.50 6.42 33.74
N PRO A 159 31.54 6.06 34.51
CA PRO A 159 31.63 4.73 35.11
C PRO A 159 30.36 4.36 35.89
N LYS A 160 29.89 3.12 35.71
CA LYS A 160 28.68 2.57 36.38
C LYS A 160 27.39 3.36 36.12
N GLU A 161 27.32 4.12 35.04
CA GLU A 161 26.15 4.91 34.65
C GLU A 161 25.35 4.20 33.54
N THR A 162 24.03 4.34 33.60
CA THR A 162 23.17 4.15 32.42
C THR A 162 22.61 5.50 32.01
N LYS A 163 22.83 5.89 30.76
CA LYS A 163 22.45 7.20 30.24
C LYS A 163 21.63 7.07 28.96
N LYS A 164 20.63 7.92 28.82
CA LYS A 164 19.85 8.09 27.59
C LYS A 164 20.31 9.32 26.82
N PHE A 165 20.38 9.19 25.51
CA PHE A 165 20.75 10.23 24.57
C PHE A 165 19.86 10.16 23.35
N HIS A 166 19.45 11.31 22.83
CA HIS A 166 18.49 11.38 21.73
C HIS A 166 19.04 12.17 20.56
N VAL A 167 18.69 11.74 19.35
CA VAL A 167 18.89 12.51 18.12
C VAL A 167 17.57 12.53 17.36
N PHE A 168 17.17 13.69 16.88
CA PHE A 168 16.00 13.81 16.01
C PHE A 168 16.35 14.49 14.69
N ALA A 169 15.56 14.15 13.69
CA ALA A 169 15.62 14.68 12.35
C ALA A 169 14.24 15.25 11.99
N VAL A 170 14.17 16.57 11.79
CA VAL A 170 12.95 17.28 11.40
C VAL A 170 13.11 17.80 9.97
N ALA A 171 12.22 17.39 9.08
CA ALA A 171 12.25 17.79 7.68
C ALA A 171 11.09 18.74 7.34
N ALA A 172 11.37 19.81 6.59
CA ALA A 172 10.37 20.77 6.13
C ALA A 172 10.77 21.42 4.79
N LYS A 173 9.91 22.30 4.25
CA LYS A 173 10.16 22.99 2.97
C LYS A 173 11.16 24.15 3.08
N ASN A 174 11.52 24.59 4.28
CA ASN A 174 12.54 25.62 4.49
C ASN A 174 12.96 25.67 5.97
N GLY A 175 14.08 26.34 6.24
CA GLY A 175 14.62 26.55 7.59
C GLY A 175 13.60 27.06 8.60
N ALA A 176 12.80 28.08 8.26
CA ALA A 176 11.83 28.67 9.18
C ALA A 176 10.71 27.69 9.57
N GLU A 177 10.17 26.94 8.61
CA GLU A 177 9.18 25.89 8.87
C GLU A 177 9.78 24.75 9.70
N SER A 178 10.99 24.30 9.38
CA SER A 178 11.65 23.23 10.14
C SER A 178 11.94 23.65 11.59
N GLN A 179 12.36 24.89 11.82
CA GLN A 179 12.61 25.44 13.15
C GLN A 179 11.31 25.66 13.94
N GLY A 180 10.25 26.11 13.26
CA GLY A 180 8.91 26.23 13.86
C GLY A 180 8.34 24.88 14.28
N LEU A 181 8.45 23.86 13.41
CA LEU A 181 8.06 22.48 13.73
C LEU A 181 8.88 21.98 14.91
N PHE A 182 10.20 22.10 14.86
CA PHE A 182 11.09 21.67 15.92
C PHE A 182 10.72 22.32 17.28
N SER A 183 10.51 23.64 17.30
CA SER A 183 10.12 24.39 18.50
C SER A 183 8.77 23.93 19.08
N SER A 184 7.87 23.42 18.24
CA SER A 184 6.54 22.96 18.66
C SER A 184 6.57 21.63 19.43
N PHE A 185 7.64 20.85 19.30
CA PHE A 185 7.76 19.53 19.93
C PHE A 185 8.52 19.57 21.26
N GLY A 186 9.31 20.63 21.49
CA GLY A 186 10.29 20.67 22.57
C GLY A 186 11.53 19.83 22.23
N ASN A 187 12.63 20.09 22.94
CA ASN A 187 13.93 19.46 22.71
C ASN A 187 14.51 18.78 23.96
N GLY A 188 13.74 18.76 25.06
CA GLY A 188 14.11 18.06 26.28
C GLY A 188 13.88 16.56 26.19
N ILE A 189 14.56 15.82 27.07
CA ILE A 189 14.37 14.36 27.19
C ILE A 189 12.91 13.99 27.52
N ASP A 190 12.27 14.79 28.37
CA ASP A 190 10.87 14.61 28.78
C ASP A 190 9.89 14.77 27.61
N ASP A 191 10.19 15.66 26.67
CA ASP A 191 9.37 15.85 25.47
C ASP A 191 9.42 14.61 24.56
N ILE A 192 10.60 14.02 24.41
CA ILE A 192 10.80 12.84 23.57
C ILE A 192 10.14 11.62 24.21
N ASP A 193 10.33 11.43 25.52
CA ASP A 193 9.67 10.36 26.26
C ASP A 193 8.14 10.51 26.27
N ARG A 194 7.62 11.75 26.21
CA ARG A 194 6.19 12.01 25.96
C ARG A 194 5.78 11.56 24.56
N LEU A 195 6.46 11.99 23.49
CA LEU A 195 6.14 11.60 22.11
C LEU A 195 6.21 10.09 21.90
N TYR A 196 7.20 9.43 22.50
CA TYR A 196 7.36 7.98 22.48
C TYR A 196 6.15 7.28 23.12
N ARG A 197 5.73 7.72 24.31
CA ARG A 197 4.57 7.17 25.01
C ARG A 197 3.26 7.43 24.25
N GLU A 198 3.07 8.63 23.71
CA GLU A 198 1.91 8.98 22.89
C GLU A 198 1.78 8.03 21.68
N GLU A 199 2.87 7.78 20.97
CA GLU A 199 2.86 6.86 19.81
C GLU A 199 2.64 5.40 20.22
N LEU A 200 3.25 4.97 21.32
CA LEU A 200 3.04 3.63 21.86
C LEU A 200 1.57 3.39 22.24
N GLU A 201 0.95 4.33 22.94
CA GLU A 201 -0.47 4.26 23.32
C GLU A 201 -1.39 4.33 22.10
N ARG A 202 -1.06 5.12 21.09
CA ARG A 202 -1.81 5.15 19.82
C ARG A 202 -1.79 3.78 19.12
N ARG A 203 -0.62 3.14 19.00
CA ARG A 203 -0.50 1.80 18.38
C ARG A 203 -1.25 0.73 19.18
N LYS A 204 -1.20 0.78 20.52
CA LYS A 204 -2.04 -0.07 21.37
C LYS A 204 -3.53 0.18 21.13
N ALA A 205 -3.94 1.44 21.01
CA ALA A 205 -5.34 1.80 20.75
C ALA A 205 -5.84 1.29 19.39
N LEU A 206 -4.99 1.21 18.37
CA LEU A 206 -5.33 0.56 17.08
C LEU A 206 -5.63 -0.93 17.26
N LEU A 207 -4.77 -1.65 17.97
CA LEU A 207 -4.95 -3.08 18.23
C LEU A 207 -6.21 -3.34 19.08
N GLU A 208 -6.43 -2.52 20.11
CA GLU A 208 -7.62 -2.62 20.96
C GLU A 208 -8.90 -2.28 20.19
N ARG A 209 -8.87 -1.32 19.26
CA ARG A 209 -9.99 -1.04 18.37
C ARG A 209 -10.34 -2.25 17.52
N PHE A 210 -9.35 -2.88 16.90
CA PHE A 210 -9.54 -4.10 16.12
C PHE A 210 -10.11 -5.24 16.98
N ARG A 211 -9.56 -5.44 18.18
CA ARG A 211 -9.99 -6.48 19.12
C ARG A 211 -11.43 -6.31 19.58
N LYS A 212 -11.83 -5.08 19.92
CA LYS A 212 -13.21 -4.77 20.33
C LYS A 212 -14.22 -5.06 19.23
N ARG A 213 -13.83 -4.86 17.96
CA ARG A 213 -14.68 -5.17 16.81
C ARG A 213 -14.78 -6.67 16.55
N ASN A 214 -13.66 -7.37 16.64
CA ASN A 214 -13.57 -8.78 16.30
C ASN A 214 -13.43 -9.64 17.58
N THR A 215 -14.48 -9.61 18.41
CA THR A 215 -14.50 -10.34 19.67
C THR A 215 -14.30 -11.84 19.45
N GLY A 216 -13.37 -12.44 20.18
CA GLY A 216 -13.02 -13.86 20.04
C GLY A 216 -11.84 -14.15 19.11
N LEU A 217 -11.33 -13.17 18.35
CA LEU A 217 -10.07 -13.34 17.63
C LEU A 217 -8.86 -13.22 18.55
N VAL A 218 -7.96 -14.19 18.43
CA VAL A 218 -6.64 -14.15 19.06
C VAL A 218 -5.76 -13.24 18.22
N LEU A 219 -5.19 -12.22 18.88
CA LEU A 219 -4.21 -11.33 18.27
C LEU A 219 -2.82 -11.96 18.37
N ASP A 220 -2.52 -12.86 17.43
CA ASP A 220 -1.16 -13.35 17.23
C ASP A 220 -0.24 -12.24 16.71
N ASP A 221 1.08 -12.45 16.80
CA ASP A 221 2.06 -11.42 16.44
C ASP A 221 2.00 -11.03 14.96
N TRP A 222 1.78 -11.99 14.06
CA TRP A 222 1.59 -11.72 12.63
C TRP A 222 0.39 -10.78 12.39
N LEU A 223 -0.72 -10.99 13.11
CA LEU A 223 -1.93 -10.18 12.95
C LEU A 223 -1.73 -8.78 13.51
N LYS A 224 -1.03 -8.66 14.66
CA LYS A 224 -0.63 -7.35 15.20
C LYS A 224 0.23 -6.58 14.19
N TRP A 225 1.15 -7.25 13.50
CA TRP A 225 2.00 -6.62 12.50
C TRP A 225 1.21 -6.16 11.29
N VAL A 226 0.35 -7.01 10.73
CA VAL A 226 -0.50 -6.67 9.57
C VAL A 226 -1.44 -5.50 9.88
N ILE A 227 -2.06 -5.45 11.08
CA ILE A 227 -2.90 -4.31 11.50
C ILE A 227 -2.09 -3.01 11.59
N GLN A 228 -0.84 -3.08 12.05
CA GLN A 228 0.04 -1.91 12.14
C GLN A 228 0.59 -1.50 10.77
N ALA A 229 0.85 -2.44 9.87
CA ALA A 229 1.19 -2.15 8.48
C ALA A 229 0.04 -1.42 7.79
N ALA A 230 -1.21 -1.86 7.98
CA ALA A 230 -2.39 -1.20 7.44
C ALA A 230 -2.51 0.27 7.88
N ASP A 231 -2.03 0.62 9.08
CA ASP A 231 -1.99 2.01 9.55
C ASP A 231 -0.97 2.87 8.80
N SER A 232 0.16 2.30 8.39
CA SER A 232 1.26 3.04 7.78
C SER A 232 0.91 3.68 6.43
N PHE A 233 -0.07 3.12 5.71
CA PHE A 233 -0.47 3.61 4.39
C PHE A 233 -1.44 4.78 4.45
N ILE A 234 -2.08 5.05 5.60
CA ILE A 234 -3.08 6.10 5.73
C ILE A 234 -2.41 7.42 6.07
N VAL A 235 -2.45 8.35 5.11
CA VAL A 235 -1.81 9.67 5.20
C VAL A 235 -2.84 10.79 5.17
N SER A 236 -2.43 12.00 5.52
CA SER A 236 -3.26 13.19 5.37
C SER A 236 -2.83 14.02 4.17
N ARG A 237 -3.80 14.36 3.31
CA ARG A 237 -3.56 15.16 2.12
C ARG A 237 -3.80 16.64 2.42
N ALA A 238 -2.78 17.47 2.22
CA ALA A 238 -2.87 18.90 2.50
C ALA A 238 -3.92 19.63 1.63
N SER A 239 -4.13 19.19 0.38
CA SER A 239 -5.06 19.82 -0.56
C SER A 239 -6.52 19.69 -0.15
N THR A 240 -6.93 18.53 0.38
CA THR A 240 -8.31 18.26 0.79
C THR A 240 -8.53 18.38 2.29
N LYS A 241 -7.44 18.45 3.08
CA LYS A 241 -7.41 18.34 4.55
C LYS A 241 -8.09 17.06 5.05
N LYS A 242 -8.02 15.99 4.27
CA LYS A 242 -8.64 14.68 4.53
C LYS A 242 -7.61 13.57 4.40
N LYS A 243 -7.97 12.37 4.85
CA LYS A 243 -7.18 11.16 4.60
C LYS A 243 -7.08 10.79 3.12
N SER A 244 -5.96 10.14 2.81
CA SER A 244 -5.69 9.41 1.57
C SER A 244 -4.82 8.20 1.86
N VAL A 245 -4.45 7.44 0.82
CA VAL A 245 -3.66 6.21 0.96
C VAL A 245 -2.43 6.28 0.06
N ILE A 246 -1.25 5.98 0.62
CA ILE A 246 -0.04 5.71 -0.16
C ILE A 246 -0.09 4.27 -0.64
N ALA A 247 0.06 4.04 -1.94
CA ALA A 247 -0.06 2.70 -2.53
C ALA A 247 1.03 1.75 -2.03
N GLY A 248 2.25 2.27 -1.81
CA GLY A 248 3.24 1.60 -0.98
C GLY A 248 4.63 2.19 -0.99
N TYR A 249 5.42 1.73 -0.01
CA TYR A 249 6.74 2.25 0.28
C TYR A 249 7.86 1.35 -0.26
N THR A 250 8.91 1.92 -0.87
CA THR A 250 9.25 3.35 -0.89
C THR A 250 8.97 4.05 -2.22
N TRP A 251 8.32 3.38 -3.19
CA TRP A 251 8.30 3.82 -4.59
C TRP A 251 7.04 4.55 -5.04
N PHE A 252 5.90 4.30 -4.40
CA PHE A 252 4.62 4.78 -4.89
C PHE A 252 4.09 5.93 -4.05
N ASP A 253 3.41 6.83 -4.75
CA ASP A 253 2.64 7.92 -4.16
C ASP A 253 1.21 7.42 -3.85
N ASP A 254 0.25 8.34 -3.87
CA ASP A 254 -1.17 8.06 -3.76
C ASP A 254 -1.75 7.59 -5.12
N TRP A 255 -2.24 6.36 -5.16
CA TRP A 255 -2.88 5.77 -6.34
C TRP A 255 -4.34 5.41 -6.06
N GLY A 256 -5.25 5.87 -6.90
CA GLY A 256 -6.69 5.74 -6.68
C GLY A 256 -7.18 4.29 -6.75
N ARG A 257 -6.67 3.51 -7.71
CA ARG A 257 -6.98 2.08 -7.83
C ARG A 257 -6.61 1.33 -6.55
N ASP A 258 -5.35 1.41 -6.15
CA ASP A 258 -4.79 0.75 -4.97
C ASP A 258 -5.53 1.18 -3.71
N SER A 259 -5.80 2.47 -3.56
CA SER A 259 -6.53 3.02 -2.42
C SER A 259 -7.93 2.44 -2.28
N LEU A 260 -8.68 2.34 -3.37
CA LEU A 260 -10.07 1.90 -3.38
C LEU A 260 -10.21 0.38 -3.23
N ILE A 261 -9.27 -0.39 -3.79
CA ILE A 261 -9.14 -1.83 -3.52
C ILE A 261 -8.80 -2.04 -2.03
N SER A 262 -7.84 -1.27 -1.51
CA SER A 262 -7.34 -1.44 -0.14
C SER A 262 -8.28 -0.91 0.94
N LEU A 263 -9.23 -0.04 0.60
CA LEU A 263 -10.04 0.73 1.58
C LEU A 263 -10.62 -0.17 2.67
N SER A 264 -11.25 -1.28 2.28
CA SER A 264 -11.91 -2.19 3.23
C SER A 264 -10.93 -2.81 4.21
N GLY A 265 -9.80 -3.33 3.73
CA GLY A 265 -8.78 -3.94 4.58
C GLY A 265 -8.06 -2.93 5.47
N LEU A 266 -7.74 -1.75 4.94
CA LEU A 266 -7.03 -0.71 5.70
C LEU A 266 -7.90 -0.05 6.76
N THR A 267 -9.19 0.16 6.47
CA THR A 267 -10.07 1.01 7.29
C THR A 267 -11.28 0.29 7.87
N LEU A 268 -12.01 -0.49 7.08
CA LEU A 268 -13.31 -1.02 7.51
C LEU A 268 -13.13 -2.25 8.42
N ALA A 269 -12.31 -3.21 8.00
CA ALA A 269 -11.97 -4.40 8.78
C ALA A 269 -11.25 -4.05 10.09
N THR A 270 -10.54 -2.91 10.12
CA THR A 270 -9.81 -2.38 11.28
C THR A 270 -10.63 -1.41 12.14
N GLY A 271 -11.86 -1.07 11.74
CA GLY A 271 -12.77 -0.21 12.50
C GLY A 271 -12.45 1.30 12.42
N ARG A 272 -11.68 1.74 11.42
CA ARG A 272 -11.32 3.14 11.15
C ARG A 272 -12.28 3.82 10.17
N PHE A 273 -13.56 3.87 10.53
CA PHE A 273 -14.62 4.33 9.60
C PHE A 273 -14.53 5.80 9.20
N GLU A 274 -14.08 6.67 10.10
CA GLU A 274 -13.92 8.09 9.77
C GLU A 274 -12.80 8.29 8.74
N ASP A 275 -11.70 7.55 8.86
CA ASP A 275 -10.64 7.57 7.84
C ASP A 275 -11.18 7.09 6.48
N ALA A 276 -12.03 6.05 6.47
CA ALA A 276 -12.68 5.56 5.24
C ALA A 276 -13.55 6.63 4.58
N LYS A 277 -14.37 7.32 5.38
CA LYS A 277 -15.24 8.41 4.95
C LYS A 277 -14.45 9.58 4.37
N GLU A 278 -13.35 9.97 5.02
CA GLU A 278 -12.45 11.01 4.55
C GLU A 278 -11.78 10.65 3.21
N ILE A 279 -11.34 9.39 3.06
CA ILE A 279 -10.76 8.89 1.80
C ILE A 279 -11.80 8.94 0.67
N LEU A 280 -13.03 8.48 0.90
CA LEU A 280 -14.11 8.55 -0.11
C LEU A 280 -14.41 9.99 -0.52
N LEU A 281 -14.41 10.93 0.41
CA LEU A 281 -14.58 12.36 0.13
C LEU A 281 -13.39 12.96 -0.64
N THR A 282 -12.17 12.47 -0.42
CA THR A 282 -11.00 12.87 -1.22
C THR A 282 -11.21 12.44 -2.67
N PHE A 283 -11.62 11.20 -2.93
CA PHE A 283 -11.87 10.72 -4.30
C PHE A 283 -13.05 11.40 -4.98
N GLU A 284 -14.12 11.65 -4.24
CA GLU A 284 -15.28 12.42 -4.74
C GLU A 284 -14.86 13.82 -5.21
N TYR A 285 -14.07 14.53 -4.40
CA TYR A 285 -13.58 15.88 -4.72
C TYR A 285 -12.75 15.92 -6.02
N TYR A 286 -11.99 14.87 -6.29
CA TYR A 286 -11.15 14.78 -7.48
C TYR A 286 -11.82 14.09 -8.68
N CYS A 287 -13.08 13.66 -8.57
CA CYS A 287 -13.80 13.09 -9.69
C CYS A 287 -13.92 14.13 -10.83
N SER A 288 -13.49 13.77 -12.03
CA SER A 288 -13.54 14.65 -13.19
C SER A 288 -14.08 13.93 -14.41
N LYS A 289 -15.10 14.51 -15.07
CA LYS A 289 -15.77 13.91 -16.24
C LYS A 289 -16.18 12.45 -16.01
N GLY A 290 -16.64 12.14 -14.79
CA GLY A 290 -17.04 10.79 -14.42
C GLY A 290 -15.90 9.80 -14.23
N VAL A 291 -14.64 10.25 -14.06
CA VAL A 291 -13.50 9.37 -13.80
C VAL A 291 -12.81 9.78 -12.49
N ILE A 292 -12.53 8.79 -11.64
CA ILE A 292 -11.68 8.91 -10.45
C ILE A 292 -10.22 8.79 -10.89
N PRO A 293 -9.31 9.65 -10.39
CA PRO A 293 -7.91 9.61 -10.81
C PRO A 293 -7.21 8.31 -10.41
N ASN A 294 -6.29 7.87 -11.27
CA ASN A 294 -5.40 6.74 -11.04
C ASN A 294 -4.23 7.12 -10.12
N ARG A 295 -3.63 8.30 -10.30
CA ARG A 295 -2.47 8.75 -9.52
C ARG A 295 -2.59 10.21 -9.12
N PHE A 296 -2.21 10.52 -7.88
CA PHE A 296 -1.96 11.89 -7.44
C PHE A 296 -0.46 12.12 -7.31
N SER A 297 0.03 13.18 -7.95
CA SER A 297 1.42 13.58 -7.79
C SER A 297 1.65 14.24 -6.42
N ASP A 298 2.86 14.07 -5.90
CA ASP A 298 3.35 14.70 -4.67
C ASP A 298 3.86 16.13 -4.89
N LYS A 299 3.96 16.59 -6.15
CA LYS A 299 4.34 17.98 -6.44
C LYS A 299 3.14 18.90 -6.36
N ALA A 300 3.28 19.97 -5.60
CA ALA A 300 2.24 20.99 -5.48
C ALA A 300 1.93 21.60 -6.86
N GLY A 301 0.65 21.55 -7.25
CA GLY A 301 0.16 22.10 -8.52
C GLY A 301 0.02 21.09 -9.66
N ASP A 302 0.51 19.85 -9.49
CA ASP A 302 0.32 18.81 -10.49
C ASP A 302 -1.14 18.35 -10.56
N ILE A 303 -1.60 18.09 -11.79
CA ILE A 303 -2.94 17.61 -12.07
C ILE A 303 -2.96 16.08 -11.85
N PRO A 304 -3.96 15.52 -11.14
CA PRO A 304 -4.11 14.07 -11.03
C PRO A 304 -4.17 13.40 -12.41
N LEU A 305 -3.62 12.19 -12.51
CA LEU A 305 -3.66 11.40 -13.75
C LEU A 305 -4.90 10.51 -13.72
N TYR A 306 -5.68 10.50 -14.80
CA TYR A 306 -6.96 9.78 -14.89
C TYR A 306 -6.91 8.57 -15.83
N ASN A 307 -5.72 8.04 -16.12
CA ASN A 307 -5.50 6.89 -16.99
C ASN A 307 -5.89 5.57 -16.30
N THR A 308 -7.18 5.40 -16.03
CA THR A 308 -7.76 4.21 -15.38
C THR A 308 -9.20 4.04 -15.80
N VAL A 309 -9.60 2.79 -16.06
CA VAL A 309 -11.02 2.42 -16.24
C VAL A 309 -11.60 1.75 -14.99
N ASP A 310 -10.76 1.10 -14.19
CA ASP A 310 -11.17 0.30 -13.04
C ASP A 310 -11.28 1.09 -11.72
N ALA A 311 -10.45 2.11 -11.48
CA ALA A 311 -10.48 2.86 -10.21
C ALA A 311 -11.87 3.45 -9.93
N THR A 312 -12.49 4.02 -10.95
CA THR A 312 -13.85 4.56 -10.86
C THR A 312 -14.88 3.50 -10.50
N LEU A 313 -14.75 2.28 -11.01
CA LEU A 313 -15.69 1.21 -10.70
C LEU A 313 -15.43 0.61 -9.30
N TRP A 314 -14.17 0.56 -8.86
CA TRP A 314 -13.80 0.25 -7.49
C TRP A 314 -14.34 1.28 -6.49
N PHE A 315 -14.53 2.54 -6.88
CA PHE A 315 -15.15 3.56 -6.03
C PHE A 315 -16.58 3.18 -5.64
N PHE A 316 -17.39 2.67 -6.56
CA PHE A 316 -18.73 2.16 -6.22
C PHE A 316 -18.65 1.01 -5.22
N ASN A 317 -17.75 0.05 -5.44
CA ASN A 317 -17.56 -1.08 -4.53
C ASN A 317 -17.16 -0.58 -3.12
N ALA A 318 -16.23 0.36 -3.04
CA ALA A 318 -15.77 0.97 -1.79
C ALA A 318 -16.92 1.68 -1.03
N VAL A 319 -17.80 2.39 -1.74
CA VAL A 319 -19.00 3.00 -1.16
C VAL A 319 -19.96 1.93 -0.62
N LEU A 320 -20.19 0.84 -1.36
CA LEU A 320 -21.02 -0.26 -0.87
C LEU A 320 -20.42 -0.87 0.40
N GLN A 321 -19.12 -1.18 0.41
CA GLN A 321 -18.46 -1.75 1.59
C GLN A 321 -18.56 -0.80 2.79
N TYR A 322 -18.35 0.51 2.60
CA TYR A 322 -18.52 1.49 3.66
C TYR A 322 -19.92 1.41 4.28
N VAL A 323 -20.98 1.40 3.47
CA VAL A 323 -22.37 1.32 3.96
C VAL A 323 -22.65 -0.02 4.63
N LYS A 324 -22.12 -1.14 4.12
CA LYS A 324 -22.24 -2.46 4.79
C LYS A 324 -21.61 -2.45 6.19
N TYR A 325 -20.54 -1.68 6.38
CA TYR A 325 -19.85 -1.55 7.66
C TYR A 325 -20.49 -0.55 8.63
N THR A 326 -21.04 0.56 8.14
CA THR A 326 -21.47 1.70 8.96
C THR A 326 -22.98 1.92 9.00
N GLY A 327 -23.73 1.41 8.02
CA GLY A 327 -25.15 1.72 7.82
C GLY A 327 -25.42 3.17 7.40
N ASP A 328 -24.39 3.95 7.11
CA ASP A 328 -24.46 5.40 6.90
C ASP A 328 -24.87 5.75 5.47
N PHE A 329 -26.13 5.45 5.15
CA PHE A 329 -26.79 5.83 3.90
C PHE A 329 -26.96 7.35 3.76
N GLY A 330 -27.08 8.07 4.87
CA GLY A 330 -27.25 9.53 4.88
C GLY A 330 -26.03 10.23 4.30
N PHE A 331 -24.83 9.84 4.73
CA PHE A 331 -23.58 10.31 4.13
C PHE A 331 -23.53 10.08 2.62
N VAL A 332 -23.85 8.87 2.15
CA VAL A 332 -23.83 8.55 0.73
C VAL A 332 -24.83 9.40 -0.04
N GLN A 333 -26.05 9.56 0.48
CA GLN A 333 -27.09 10.37 -0.14
C GLN A 333 -26.69 11.85 -0.26
N GLU A 334 -26.14 12.41 0.81
CA GLU A 334 -25.82 13.83 0.90
C GLU A 334 -24.53 14.21 0.16
N LYS A 335 -23.52 13.33 0.18
CA LYS A 335 -22.17 13.68 -0.27
C LYS A 335 -21.76 13.01 -1.57
N LEU A 336 -22.18 11.77 -1.81
CA LEU A 336 -21.65 10.96 -2.91
C LEU A 336 -22.66 10.74 -4.04
N TRP A 337 -23.96 10.79 -3.73
CA TRP A 337 -25.02 10.39 -4.65
C TRP A 337 -24.97 11.12 -5.99
N ASN A 338 -24.81 12.46 -5.97
CA ASN A 338 -24.72 13.24 -7.20
C ASN A 338 -23.55 12.78 -8.08
N THR A 339 -22.36 12.65 -7.49
CA THR A 339 -21.14 12.23 -8.19
C THR A 339 -21.26 10.81 -8.74
N LEU A 340 -21.84 9.87 -7.98
CA LEU A 340 -22.11 8.51 -8.45
C LEU A 340 -23.06 8.46 -9.66
N ASN A 341 -24.09 9.30 -9.68
CA ASN A 341 -24.99 9.41 -10.84
C ASN A 341 -24.26 9.97 -12.07
N GLN A 342 -23.50 11.06 -11.90
CA GLN A 342 -22.72 11.67 -12.97
C GLN A 342 -21.72 10.69 -13.58
N ILE A 343 -21.04 9.89 -12.74
CA ILE A 343 -20.12 8.85 -13.21
C ILE A 343 -20.83 7.87 -14.15
N ILE A 344 -22.02 7.36 -13.80
CA ILE A 344 -22.77 6.46 -14.67
C ILE A 344 -23.15 7.15 -15.98
N ASP A 345 -23.65 8.38 -15.92
CA ASP A 345 -24.07 9.10 -17.13
C ASP A 345 -22.87 9.35 -18.08
N PHE A 346 -21.70 9.74 -17.56
CA PHE A 346 -20.47 9.85 -18.35
C PHE A 346 -19.97 8.52 -18.91
N HIS A 347 -20.12 7.41 -18.19
CA HIS A 347 -19.78 6.09 -18.74
C HIS A 347 -20.77 5.67 -19.84
N VAL A 348 -22.05 6.05 -19.73
CA VAL A 348 -23.05 5.78 -20.77
C VAL A 348 -22.81 6.59 -22.03
N GLU A 349 -22.58 7.90 -21.89
CA GLU A 349 -22.38 8.83 -23.01
C GLU A 349 -20.98 8.73 -23.63
N GLY A 350 -20.00 8.32 -22.82
CA GLY A 350 -18.59 8.28 -23.14
C GLY A 350 -17.79 9.38 -22.44
N THR A 351 -16.60 8.99 -21.97
CA THR A 351 -15.67 9.88 -21.28
C THR A 351 -14.26 9.79 -21.88
N ILE A 352 -13.27 10.35 -21.18
CA ILE A 352 -11.86 10.32 -21.53
C ILE A 352 -11.35 8.89 -21.78
N PHE A 353 -10.27 8.78 -22.56
CA PHE A 353 -9.64 7.50 -22.93
C PHE A 353 -10.56 6.48 -23.63
N GLY A 354 -11.64 6.97 -24.25
CA GLY A 354 -12.58 6.12 -25.00
C GLY A 354 -13.36 5.17 -24.11
N ILE A 355 -13.49 5.46 -22.81
CA ILE A 355 -14.32 4.69 -21.89
C ILE A 355 -15.78 5.03 -22.18
N HIS A 356 -16.58 4.05 -22.59
CA HIS A 356 -18.00 4.24 -22.88
C HIS A 356 -18.78 2.92 -22.81
N MET A 357 -20.08 3.00 -22.58
CA MET A 357 -21.00 1.89 -22.71
C MET A 357 -21.34 1.69 -24.18
N ASP A 358 -21.09 0.50 -24.69
CA ASP A 358 -21.44 0.10 -26.05
C ASP A 358 -22.93 -0.35 -26.11
N LYS A 359 -23.45 -0.60 -27.30
CA LYS A 359 -24.87 -0.93 -27.54
C LYS A 359 -25.36 -2.17 -26.81
N ASP A 360 -24.46 -3.08 -26.48
CA ASP A 360 -24.73 -4.30 -25.72
C ASP A 360 -24.75 -4.07 -24.19
N GLY A 361 -24.57 -2.83 -23.73
CA GLY A 361 -24.59 -2.47 -22.32
C GLY A 361 -23.27 -2.73 -21.57
N LEU A 362 -22.22 -3.15 -22.28
CA LEU A 362 -20.88 -3.41 -21.72
C LEU A 362 -19.96 -2.21 -21.92
N ILE A 363 -18.94 -2.07 -21.07
CA ILE A 363 -17.97 -0.97 -21.12
C ILE A 363 -16.82 -1.32 -22.06
N ALA A 364 -16.69 -0.53 -23.13
CA ALA A 364 -15.52 -0.50 -23.99
C ALA A 364 -14.53 0.56 -23.49
N HIS A 365 -13.23 0.29 -23.59
CA HIS A 365 -12.17 1.22 -23.19
C HIS A 365 -10.88 1.05 -24.00
N GLY A 366 -10.01 2.05 -23.98
CA GLY A 366 -8.69 2.02 -24.60
C GLY A 366 -7.66 1.14 -23.86
N PRO A 367 -6.45 0.97 -24.44
CA PRO A 367 -5.41 0.12 -23.86
C PRO A 367 -4.77 0.75 -22.62
N GLN A 368 -4.13 -0.08 -21.78
CA GLN A 368 -3.35 0.36 -20.62
C GLN A 368 -4.15 1.12 -19.53
N LEU A 369 -5.46 0.83 -19.42
CA LEU A 369 -6.34 1.46 -18.42
C LEU A 369 -6.71 0.53 -17.25
N THR A 370 -6.45 -0.76 -17.37
CA THR A 370 -6.72 -1.77 -16.32
C THR A 370 -5.56 -1.86 -15.33
N TRP A 371 -5.71 -2.58 -14.22
CA TRP A 371 -4.61 -2.82 -13.28
C TRP A 371 -3.40 -3.56 -13.88
N MET A 372 -3.56 -4.22 -15.02
CA MET A 372 -2.46 -4.77 -15.81
C MET A 372 -1.92 -3.72 -16.81
N ASP A 373 -1.28 -2.66 -16.33
CA ASP A 373 -0.93 -1.44 -17.09
C ASP A 373 0.55 -1.30 -17.47
N ALA A 374 1.34 -2.36 -17.39
CA ALA A 374 2.75 -2.34 -17.81
C ALA A 374 2.92 -1.98 -19.30
N ALA A 375 3.88 -1.09 -19.58
CA ALA A 375 4.20 -0.63 -20.93
C ALA A 375 5.71 -0.46 -21.11
N LYS A 376 6.20 -0.75 -22.31
CA LYS A 376 7.58 -0.56 -22.75
C LYS A 376 7.68 0.60 -23.73
N VAL A 377 8.91 0.97 -24.07
CA VAL A 377 9.22 2.01 -25.08
C VAL A 377 8.55 1.72 -26.43
N ASP A 378 8.38 0.45 -26.78
CA ASP A 378 7.84 -0.03 -28.06
C ASP A 378 6.35 -0.44 -28.04
N GLY A 379 5.67 -0.35 -26.89
CA GLY A 379 4.24 -0.63 -26.80
C GLY A 379 3.76 -1.18 -25.45
N PHE A 380 2.49 -1.56 -25.38
CA PHE A 380 1.87 -2.11 -24.17
C PHE A 380 2.20 -3.59 -23.98
N VAL A 381 2.53 -4.00 -22.77
CA VAL A 381 2.80 -5.42 -22.45
C VAL A 381 1.49 -6.20 -22.37
N THR A 382 0.47 -5.58 -21.76
CA THR A 382 -0.87 -6.15 -21.57
C THR A 382 -1.93 -5.09 -21.94
N PRO A 383 -2.16 -4.81 -23.23
CA PRO A 383 -3.01 -3.69 -23.66
C PRO A 383 -4.46 -3.79 -23.14
N ARG A 384 -5.07 -4.97 -23.28
CA ARG A 384 -6.41 -5.31 -22.78
C ARG A 384 -7.52 -4.32 -23.17
N ASP A 385 -7.40 -3.67 -24.32
CA ASP A 385 -8.42 -2.78 -24.88
C ASP A 385 -9.64 -3.53 -25.42
N GLY A 386 -10.77 -2.83 -25.49
CA GLY A 386 -12.08 -3.42 -25.74
C GLY A 386 -12.82 -3.61 -24.43
N LYS A 387 -13.24 -4.84 -24.13
CA LYS A 387 -14.06 -5.18 -22.96
C LYS A 387 -13.29 -6.17 -22.09
N ALA A 388 -12.54 -5.67 -21.11
CA ALA A 388 -11.86 -6.51 -20.13
C ALA A 388 -12.84 -7.12 -19.11
N VAL A 389 -12.61 -8.38 -18.72
CA VAL A 389 -13.56 -9.20 -17.94
C VAL A 389 -13.91 -8.59 -16.58
N GLU A 390 -12.94 -8.08 -15.84
CA GLU A 390 -13.16 -7.48 -14.52
C GLU A 390 -13.84 -6.11 -14.62
N ILE A 391 -13.65 -5.38 -15.72
CA ILE A 391 -14.34 -4.11 -15.95
C ILE A 391 -15.83 -4.35 -16.12
N GLN A 392 -16.21 -5.42 -16.82
CA GLN A 392 -17.63 -5.77 -16.98
C GLN A 392 -18.25 -6.22 -15.66
N ALA A 393 -17.51 -7.02 -14.87
CA ALA A 393 -17.94 -7.42 -13.54
C ALA A 393 -18.14 -6.21 -12.61
N LEU A 394 -17.17 -5.30 -12.58
CA LEU A 394 -17.23 -4.08 -11.77
C LEU A 394 -18.32 -3.11 -12.26
N TRP A 395 -18.56 -3.02 -13.56
CA TRP A 395 -19.65 -2.22 -14.14
C TRP A 395 -21.02 -2.76 -13.75
N TYR A 396 -21.25 -4.06 -13.92
CA TYR A 396 -22.47 -4.70 -13.45
C TYR A 396 -22.68 -4.48 -11.94
N ASN A 397 -21.62 -4.65 -11.15
CA ASN A 397 -21.66 -4.39 -9.71
C ASN A 397 -22.01 -2.94 -9.40
N ALA A 398 -21.43 -1.96 -10.12
CA ALA A 398 -21.77 -0.55 -9.98
C ALA A 398 -23.24 -0.27 -10.29
N LEU A 399 -23.79 -0.85 -11.37
CA LEU A 399 -25.22 -0.70 -11.72
C LEU A 399 -26.14 -1.32 -10.64
N LYS A 400 -25.76 -2.47 -10.08
CA LYS A 400 -26.50 -3.10 -8.97
C LYS A 400 -26.44 -2.27 -7.68
N ILE A 401 -25.29 -1.66 -7.39
CA ILE A 401 -25.13 -0.71 -6.28
C ILE A 401 -26.01 0.52 -6.51
N MET A 402 -26.03 1.07 -7.72
CA MET A 402 -26.86 2.22 -8.06
C MET A 402 -28.35 1.90 -7.98
N GLN A 403 -28.78 0.71 -8.40
CA GLN A 403 -30.15 0.21 -8.20
C GLN A 403 -30.51 0.12 -6.71
N LEU A 404 -29.60 -0.42 -5.88
CA LEU A 404 -29.80 -0.54 -4.44
C LEU A 404 -29.95 0.85 -3.79
N LEU A 405 -29.04 1.77 -4.10
CA LEU A 405 -29.04 3.13 -3.56
C LEU A 405 -30.24 3.93 -4.03
N SER A 406 -30.60 3.88 -5.32
CA SER A 406 -31.77 4.58 -5.85
C SER A 406 -33.06 4.10 -5.18
N LYS A 407 -33.20 2.79 -4.95
CA LYS A 407 -34.33 2.22 -4.22
C LYS A 407 -34.36 2.73 -2.78
N ARG A 408 -33.21 2.69 -2.09
CA ARG A 408 -33.06 3.21 -0.73
C ARG A 408 -33.41 4.69 -0.61
N PHE A 409 -33.10 5.48 -1.63
CA PHE A 409 -33.34 6.93 -1.68
C PHE A 409 -34.68 7.32 -2.34
N ASN A 410 -35.58 6.35 -2.54
CA ASN A 410 -36.91 6.54 -3.13
C ASN A 410 -36.87 7.24 -4.51
N GLN A 411 -35.98 6.78 -5.39
CA GLN A 411 -35.83 7.24 -6.78
C GLN A 411 -36.30 6.14 -7.76
N PRO A 412 -37.62 5.96 -7.96
CA PRO A 412 -38.15 4.83 -8.73
C PRO A 412 -37.66 4.82 -10.19
N ASP A 413 -37.69 5.95 -10.88
CA ASP A 413 -37.24 6.05 -12.29
C ASP A 413 -35.77 5.63 -12.46
N LYS A 414 -34.91 6.05 -11.53
CA LYS A 414 -33.50 5.65 -11.52
C LYS A 414 -33.32 4.18 -11.18
N THR A 415 -34.16 3.65 -10.28
CA THR A 415 -34.14 2.23 -9.91
C THR A 415 -34.45 1.35 -11.11
N GLU A 416 -35.49 1.70 -11.89
CA GLU A 416 -35.84 0.99 -13.12
C GLU A 416 -34.74 1.13 -14.19
N LYS A 417 -34.19 2.34 -14.39
CA LYS A 417 -33.06 2.60 -15.30
C LYS A 417 -31.88 1.66 -14.99
N TYR A 418 -31.38 1.67 -13.75
CA TYR A 418 -30.22 0.88 -13.37
C TYR A 418 -30.50 -0.62 -13.37
N GLN A 419 -31.72 -1.05 -13.02
CA GLN A 419 -32.13 -2.44 -13.12
C GLN A 419 -32.08 -2.93 -14.57
N SER A 420 -32.61 -2.15 -15.51
CA SER A 420 -32.62 -2.48 -16.94
C SER A 420 -31.20 -2.57 -17.51
N MET A 421 -30.36 -1.57 -17.20
CA MET A 421 -28.94 -1.57 -17.61
C MET A 421 -28.19 -2.79 -17.05
N ALA A 422 -28.38 -3.11 -15.76
CA ALA A 422 -27.71 -4.25 -15.13
C ALA A 422 -28.15 -5.59 -15.77
N LYS A 423 -29.44 -5.71 -16.11
CA LYS A 423 -29.96 -6.90 -16.82
C LYS A 423 -29.30 -7.06 -18.19
N ASN A 424 -29.29 -6.01 -19.00
CA ASN A 424 -28.67 -6.03 -20.33
C ASN A 424 -27.17 -6.39 -20.25
N ALA A 425 -26.41 -5.74 -19.35
CA ALA A 425 -25.00 -6.04 -19.15
C ALA A 425 -24.75 -7.50 -18.75
N LYS A 426 -25.59 -8.07 -17.87
CA LYS A 426 -25.48 -9.47 -17.45
C LYS A 426 -25.78 -10.45 -18.59
N GLU A 427 -26.81 -10.19 -19.38
CA GLU A 427 -27.19 -11.02 -20.53
C GLU A 427 -26.08 -11.01 -21.59
N SER A 428 -25.61 -9.82 -22.00
CA SER A 428 -24.50 -9.66 -22.95
C SER A 428 -23.20 -10.29 -22.45
N PHE A 429 -22.87 -10.14 -21.17
CA PHE A 429 -21.68 -10.78 -20.59
C PHE A 429 -21.76 -12.30 -20.66
N ALA A 430 -22.92 -12.88 -20.33
CA ALA A 430 -23.10 -14.33 -20.35
C ALA A 430 -22.96 -14.91 -21.76
N GLU A 431 -23.37 -14.17 -22.79
CA GLU A 431 -23.23 -14.55 -24.20
C GLU A 431 -21.79 -14.43 -24.71
N GLN A 432 -21.07 -13.38 -24.31
CA GLN A 432 -19.78 -13.03 -24.92
C GLN A 432 -18.56 -13.57 -24.19
N PHE A 433 -18.58 -13.68 -22.85
CA PHE A 433 -17.37 -13.94 -22.07
C PHE A 433 -17.12 -15.40 -21.72
N TRP A 434 -18.12 -16.28 -21.81
CA TRP A 434 -17.95 -17.68 -21.39
C TRP A 434 -17.38 -18.56 -22.50
N SER A 435 -16.15 -19.08 -22.32
CA SER A 435 -15.60 -20.10 -23.21
C SER A 435 -16.15 -21.48 -22.85
N GLN A 436 -17.04 -22.01 -23.68
CA GLN A 436 -17.52 -23.39 -23.51
C GLN A 436 -16.42 -24.43 -23.70
N LYS A 437 -15.44 -24.14 -24.56
CA LYS A 437 -14.31 -25.02 -24.85
C LYS A 437 -13.38 -25.13 -23.65
N ASP A 438 -13.01 -23.99 -23.06
CA ASP A 438 -11.98 -23.95 -22.02
C ASP A 438 -12.57 -24.06 -20.61
N GLY A 439 -13.87 -23.80 -20.45
CA GLY A 439 -14.59 -23.91 -19.18
C GLY A 439 -14.34 -22.74 -18.22
N TYR A 440 -13.93 -21.59 -18.74
CA TYR A 440 -13.66 -20.36 -18.00
C TYR A 440 -13.91 -19.10 -18.84
N LEU A 441 -13.76 -17.91 -18.24
CA LEU A 441 -14.05 -16.64 -18.89
C LEU A 441 -12.90 -16.17 -19.80
N PHE A 442 -13.23 -15.64 -20.97
CA PHE A 442 -12.28 -14.87 -21.80
C PHE A 442 -11.77 -13.65 -21.00
N ASP A 443 -10.48 -13.33 -21.12
CA ASP A 443 -9.88 -12.21 -20.38
C ASP A 443 -10.33 -10.86 -20.96
N VAL A 444 -10.47 -10.79 -22.28
CA VAL A 444 -10.88 -9.60 -23.03
C VAL A 444 -11.73 -10.01 -24.23
N VAL A 445 -12.78 -9.25 -24.52
CA VAL A 445 -13.55 -9.33 -25.77
C VAL A 445 -13.41 -8.02 -26.52
N ASN A 446 -12.95 -8.05 -27.76
CA ASN A 446 -12.78 -6.87 -28.60
C ASN A 446 -13.20 -7.15 -30.05
N LYS A 447 -12.98 -6.18 -30.93
CA LYS A 447 -13.31 -6.27 -32.36
C LYS A 447 -12.58 -7.40 -33.10
N ASP A 448 -11.42 -7.82 -32.60
CA ASP A 448 -10.56 -8.84 -33.21
C ASP A 448 -10.89 -10.24 -32.70
N GLY A 449 -11.73 -10.34 -31.65
CA GLY A 449 -12.25 -11.60 -31.11
C GLY A 449 -12.25 -11.64 -29.58
N ALA A 450 -12.38 -12.85 -29.05
CA ALA A 450 -12.32 -13.11 -27.62
C ALA A 450 -10.98 -13.76 -27.23
N ASP A 451 -10.27 -13.16 -26.28
CA ASP A 451 -8.97 -13.63 -25.77
C ASP A 451 -9.16 -14.73 -24.72
N SER A 452 -8.81 -15.97 -25.09
CA SER A 452 -8.87 -17.15 -24.21
C SER A 452 -7.68 -17.32 -23.26
N THR A 453 -6.81 -16.31 -23.17
CA THR A 453 -5.69 -16.31 -22.22
C THR A 453 -6.21 -16.46 -20.80
N LEU A 454 -5.75 -17.50 -20.11
CA LEU A 454 -6.13 -17.72 -18.72
C LEU A 454 -5.43 -16.70 -17.81
N ARG A 455 -6.20 -15.76 -17.25
CA ARG A 455 -5.74 -14.77 -16.27
C ARG A 455 -6.58 -14.80 -15.00
N PRO A 456 -6.07 -14.25 -13.87
CA PRO A 456 -6.80 -14.24 -12.61
C PRO A 456 -7.96 -13.22 -12.57
N ASN A 457 -8.05 -12.32 -13.55
CA ASN A 457 -9.04 -11.22 -13.60
C ASN A 457 -10.49 -11.69 -13.51
N GLN A 458 -10.79 -12.87 -14.06
CA GLN A 458 -12.10 -13.52 -13.95
C GLN A 458 -12.55 -13.78 -12.50
N LEU A 459 -11.65 -13.83 -11.52
CA LEU A 459 -12.03 -13.96 -10.11
C LEU A 459 -12.84 -12.76 -9.63
N ILE A 460 -12.62 -11.57 -10.19
CA ILE A 460 -13.39 -10.38 -9.82
C ILE A 460 -14.86 -10.56 -10.21
N ALA A 461 -15.16 -11.27 -11.31
CA ALA A 461 -16.53 -11.62 -11.69
C ALA A 461 -17.24 -12.53 -10.67
N ALA A 462 -16.47 -13.31 -9.91
CA ALA A 462 -16.94 -14.24 -8.89
C ALA A 462 -16.96 -13.65 -7.46
N SER A 463 -16.06 -12.72 -7.15
CA SER A 463 -15.79 -12.30 -5.77
C SER A 463 -16.68 -11.15 -5.28
N LEU A 464 -17.20 -10.31 -6.16
CA LEU A 464 -18.00 -9.12 -5.81
C LEU A 464 -19.33 -9.47 -5.10
N ASP A 465 -19.93 -8.51 -4.40
CA ASP A 465 -21.24 -8.69 -3.72
C ASP A 465 -22.38 -9.00 -4.69
N PHE A 466 -22.29 -8.49 -5.92
CA PHE A 466 -23.18 -8.86 -7.02
C PHE A 466 -22.40 -9.57 -8.12
N PRO A 467 -22.16 -10.90 -8.01
CA PRO A 467 -21.49 -11.66 -9.05
C PRO A 467 -22.27 -11.58 -10.37
N ILE A 468 -21.55 -11.30 -11.46
CA ILE A 468 -22.15 -11.27 -12.80
C ILE A 468 -22.35 -12.69 -13.36
N ILE A 469 -21.60 -13.68 -12.84
CA ILE A 469 -21.72 -15.10 -13.17
C ILE A 469 -22.53 -15.87 -12.11
N ASP A 470 -23.03 -17.04 -12.50
CA ASP A 470 -23.72 -17.98 -11.60
C ASP A 470 -22.75 -18.83 -10.76
N ASP A 471 -23.29 -19.56 -9.78
CA ASP A 471 -22.52 -20.38 -8.83
C ASP A 471 -21.73 -21.50 -9.54
N ALA A 472 -22.30 -22.11 -10.57
CA ALA A 472 -21.65 -23.20 -11.30
C ALA A 472 -20.42 -22.70 -12.09
N LYS A 473 -20.54 -21.54 -12.73
CA LYS A 473 -19.40 -20.86 -13.36
C LYS A 473 -18.39 -20.37 -12.33
N THR A 474 -18.85 -19.86 -11.20
CA THR A 474 -17.99 -19.45 -10.07
C THR A 474 -17.10 -20.59 -9.61
N GLU A 475 -17.67 -21.78 -9.37
CA GLU A 475 -16.89 -22.96 -8.98
C GLU A 475 -15.85 -23.34 -10.04
N ARG A 476 -16.21 -23.35 -11.33
CA ARG A 476 -15.27 -23.64 -12.42
C ARG A 476 -14.13 -22.64 -12.52
N VAL A 477 -14.44 -21.35 -12.41
CA VAL A 477 -13.47 -20.25 -12.44
C VAL A 477 -12.48 -20.38 -11.28
N VAL A 478 -12.98 -20.58 -10.06
CA VAL A 478 -12.13 -20.76 -8.87
C VAL A 478 -11.23 -21.98 -9.04
N ASP A 479 -11.79 -23.10 -9.50
CA ASP A 479 -11.06 -24.35 -9.69
C ASP A 479 -9.91 -24.21 -10.69
N VAL A 480 -10.16 -23.60 -11.86
CA VAL A 480 -9.12 -23.46 -12.89
C VAL A 480 -8.03 -22.49 -12.46
N VAL A 481 -8.41 -21.39 -11.82
CA VAL A 481 -7.45 -20.39 -11.32
C VAL A 481 -6.59 -21.00 -10.22
N TRP A 482 -7.19 -21.73 -9.28
CA TRP A 482 -6.42 -22.41 -8.24
C TRP A 482 -5.46 -23.45 -8.83
N LYS A 483 -5.92 -24.31 -9.75
CA LYS A 483 -5.10 -25.37 -10.34
C LYS A 483 -3.94 -24.86 -11.20
N ARG A 484 -4.12 -23.73 -11.90
CA ARG A 484 -3.18 -23.30 -12.95
C ARG A 484 -2.45 -21.99 -12.67
N LEU A 485 -2.94 -21.17 -11.73
CA LEU A 485 -2.37 -19.85 -11.43
C LEU A 485 -1.92 -19.70 -9.98
N TRP A 486 -2.03 -20.73 -9.12
CA TRP A 486 -1.56 -20.62 -7.75
C TRP A 486 -0.04 -20.36 -7.68
N GLY A 487 0.35 -19.38 -6.88
CA GLY A 487 1.73 -18.86 -6.78
C GLY A 487 2.29 -18.80 -5.37
N VAL A 488 1.79 -19.63 -4.44
CA VAL A 488 2.18 -19.71 -3.02
C VAL A 488 1.77 -18.49 -2.18
N TYR A 489 2.19 -17.29 -2.56
CA TYR A 489 1.93 -16.03 -1.86
C TYR A 489 0.87 -15.16 -2.54
N GLY A 490 0.16 -15.73 -3.52
CA GLY A 490 -0.77 -15.02 -4.38
C GLY A 490 -1.10 -15.82 -5.63
N LEU A 491 -1.56 -15.11 -6.66
CA LEU A 491 -1.85 -15.70 -7.96
C LEU A 491 -0.89 -15.18 -9.04
N LYS A 492 -0.40 -16.11 -9.85
CA LYS A 492 0.31 -15.84 -11.11
C LYS A 492 -0.64 -15.14 -12.06
N THR A 493 -0.11 -14.13 -12.75
CA THR A 493 -0.86 -13.37 -13.76
C THR A 493 -1.03 -14.10 -15.08
N LEU A 494 -0.24 -15.15 -15.32
CA LEU A 494 -0.25 -15.98 -16.51
C LEU A 494 0.26 -17.39 -16.16
N PRO A 495 -0.28 -18.48 -16.74
CA PRO A 495 0.18 -19.84 -16.42
C PRO A 495 1.50 -20.15 -17.14
N GLU A 496 2.31 -21.03 -16.54
CA GLU A 496 3.60 -21.50 -17.09
C GLU A 496 3.47 -22.15 -18.48
N THR A 497 2.28 -22.65 -18.82
CA THR A 497 2.00 -23.26 -20.13
C THR A 497 1.86 -22.24 -21.26
N ASP A 498 1.73 -20.95 -20.95
CA ASP A 498 1.65 -19.88 -21.95
C ASP A 498 3.07 -19.48 -22.39
N SER A 499 3.29 -19.34 -23.70
CA SER A 499 4.62 -19.01 -24.25
C SER A 499 5.13 -17.62 -23.84
N ARG A 500 4.25 -16.74 -23.35
CA ARG A 500 4.62 -15.40 -22.85
C ARG A 500 4.99 -15.42 -21.36
N TYR A 501 4.90 -16.56 -20.69
CA TYR A 501 5.20 -16.67 -19.26
C TYR A 501 6.63 -16.26 -18.91
N MET A 502 6.74 -15.37 -17.92
CA MET A 502 7.97 -14.87 -17.32
C MET A 502 7.84 -14.95 -15.81
N GLY A 503 8.30 -16.07 -15.22
CA GLY A 503 8.17 -16.35 -13.79
C GLY A 503 9.14 -15.59 -12.89
N ARG A 504 10.07 -14.80 -13.44
CA ARG A 504 11.04 -14.02 -12.65
C ARG A 504 11.00 -12.54 -13.02
N TYR A 505 10.80 -11.69 -12.01
CA TYR A 505 10.81 -10.24 -12.14
C TYR A 505 12.24 -9.72 -11.86
N LEU A 506 13.11 -9.81 -12.87
CA LEU A 506 14.53 -9.47 -12.77
C LEU A 506 15.02 -8.74 -14.03
N GLY A 507 16.20 -8.16 -13.93
CA GLY A 507 16.86 -7.47 -15.05
C GLY A 507 16.53 -5.99 -15.10
N ASP A 508 16.75 -5.42 -16.29
CA ASP A 508 16.46 -4.02 -16.58
C ASP A 508 14.95 -3.72 -16.59
N TRP A 509 14.62 -2.44 -16.75
CA TRP A 509 13.25 -1.97 -16.74
C TRP A 509 12.35 -2.68 -17.77
N GLY A 510 12.84 -2.90 -18.99
CA GLY A 510 12.06 -3.55 -20.05
C GLY A 510 11.76 -5.04 -19.80
N HIS A 511 12.71 -5.78 -19.22
CA HIS A 511 12.49 -7.17 -18.81
C HIS A 511 11.50 -7.27 -17.66
N ARG A 512 11.63 -6.38 -16.68
CA ARG A 512 10.74 -6.32 -15.52
C ARG A 512 9.31 -6.00 -15.94
N ASP A 513 9.11 -4.98 -16.78
CA ASP A 513 7.78 -4.63 -17.27
C ASP A 513 7.15 -5.76 -18.10
N SER A 514 7.96 -6.48 -18.88
CA SER A 514 7.48 -7.67 -19.62
C SER A 514 6.97 -8.77 -18.69
N ALA A 515 7.61 -8.95 -17.53
CA ALA A 515 7.24 -9.97 -16.54
C ALA A 515 6.10 -9.56 -15.59
N TYR A 516 5.92 -8.25 -15.36
CA TYR A 516 5.08 -7.68 -14.31
C TYR A 516 3.65 -8.24 -14.28
N HIS A 517 3.06 -8.45 -15.45
CA HIS A 517 1.75 -9.09 -15.60
C HIS A 517 1.76 -10.32 -16.51
N ASN A 518 2.91 -10.97 -16.72
CA ASN A 518 2.99 -12.20 -17.53
C ASN A 518 3.64 -13.36 -16.76
N GLY A 519 3.34 -13.52 -15.48
CA GLY A 519 3.81 -14.67 -14.70
C GLY A 519 4.16 -14.36 -13.26
N THR A 520 4.45 -13.08 -12.98
CA THR A 520 4.61 -12.55 -11.63
C THR A 520 3.37 -12.82 -10.78
N VAL A 521 3.60 -13.12 -9.49
CA VAL A 521 2.57 -13.41 -8.49
C VAL A 521 2.18 -12.16 -7.74
N TRP A 522 0.87 -11.92 -7.60
CA TRP A 522 0.32 -10.75 -6.92
C TRP A 522 -0.44 -11.16 -5.66
N ALA A 523 -0.06 -10.59 -4.52
CA ALA A 523 -0.64 -10.97 -3.22
C ALA A 523 -2.05 -10.40 -2.98
N TRP A 524 -2.36 -9.20 -3.49
CA TRP A 524 -3.69 -8.61 -3.30
C TRP A 524 -4.81 -9.50 -3.86
N LEU A 525 -4.51 -10.30 -4.91
CA LEU A 525 -5.47 -11.23 -5.51
C LEU A 525 -5.90 -12.37 -4.56
N LEU A 526 -5.19 -12.61 -3.45
CA LEU A 526 -5.65 -13.55 -2.42
C LEU A 526 -6.99 -13.11 -1.81
N GLY A 527 -7.25 -11.80 -1.71
CA GLY A 527 -8.53 -11.28 -1.23
C GLY A 527 -9.70 -11.79 -2.06
N PRO A 528 -9.83 -11.39 -3.34
CA PRO A 528 -10.91 -11.85 -4.19
C PRO A 528 -10.90 -13.37 -4.41
N PHE A 529 -9.73 -14.01 -4.44
CA PHE A 529 -9.63 -15.47 -4.55
C PHE A 529 -10.26 -16.20 -3.36
N VAL A 530 -9.89 -15.83 -2.13
CA VAL A 530 -10.43 -16.44 -0.90
C VAL A 530 -11.92 -16.18 -0.78
N THR A 531 -12.37 -14.96 -1.09
CA THR A 531 -13.80 -14.63 -1.10
C THR A 531 -14.57 -15.50 -2.10
N ALA A 532 -14.11 -15.63 -3.35
CA ALA A 532 -14.76 -16.46 -4.37
C ALA A 532 -14.72 -17.95 -4.03
N PHE A 533 -13.59 -18.44 -3.50
CA PHE A 533 -13.43 -19.81 -3.04
C PHE A 533 -14.42 -20.16 -1.92
N LEU A 534 -14.52 -19.32 -0.90
CA LEU A 534 -15.43 -19.60 0.21
C LEU A 534 -16.89 -19.41 -0.15
N LYS A 535 -17.23 -18.50 -1.08
CA LYS A 535 -18.58 -18.42 -1.65
C LYS A 535 -18.99 -19.72 -2.33
N SER A 536 -18.13 -20.29 -3.18
CA SER A 536 -18.43 -21.57 -3.86
C SER A 536 -18.57 -22.75 -2.90
N LYS A 537 -17.92 -22.67 -1.74
CA LYS A 537 -18.01 -23.64 -0.65
C LYS A 537 -18.95 -23.23 0.49
N ARG A 538 -19.83 -22.25 0.26
CA ARG A 538 -20.86 -21.77 1.21
C ARG A 538 -20.32 -21.39 2.60
N HIS A 539 -19.06 -20.96 2.67
CA HIS A 539 -18.36 -20.59 3.89
C HIS A 539 -18.37 -21.68 4.99
N GLU A 540 -18.46 -22.95 4.60
CA GLU A 540 -18.35 -24.07 5.55
C GLU A 540 -17.04 -23.98 6.35
N GLU A 541 -17.11 -24.32 7.64
CA GLU A 541 -15.99 -24.15 8.57
C GLU A 541 -14.73 -24.89 8.17
N SER A 542 -14.86 -26.12 7.65
CA SER A 542 -13.76 -26.91 7.13
C SER A 542 -13.03 -26.19 5.98
N TRP A 543 -13.78 -25.59 5.06
CA TRP A 543 -13.23 -24.83 3.94
C TRP A 543 -12.63 -23.49 4.36
N ARG A 544 -13.20 -22.82 5.36
CA ARG A 544 -12.59 -21.61 5.97
C ARG A 544 -11.25 -21.94 6.60
N ARG A 545 -11.17 -23.02 7.36
CA ARG A 545 -9.90 -23.49 7.95
C ARG A 545 -8.88 -23.83 6.86
N PHE A 546 -9.30 -24.59 5.84
CA PHE A 546 -8.44 -24.94 4.71
C PHE A 546 -7.90 -23.69 3.99
N ALA A 547 -8.76 -22.72 3.69
CA ALA A 547 -8.37 -21.49 3.01
C ALA A 547 -7.36 -20.66 3.83
N PHE A 548 -7.51 -20.62 5.15
CA PHE A 548 -6.51 -19.97 6.01
C PHE A 548 -5.17 -20.70 5.95
N GLU A 549 -5.17 -21.99 6.25
CA GLU A 549 -3.95 -22.80 6.36
C GLU A 549 -3.15 -22.86 5.05
N HIS A 550 -3.85 -22.91 3.91
CA HIS A 550 -3.20 -23.11 2.61
C HIS A 550 -3.04 -21.85 1.77
N PHE A 551 -3.84 -20.79 1.99
CA PHE A 551 -3.77 -19.58 1.15
C PHE A 551 -3.22 -18.36 1.87
N LEU A 552 -3.71 -18.04 3.08
CA LEU A 552 -3.33 -16.81 3.77
C LEU A 552 -2.18 -16.99 4.76
N GLN A 553 -2.17 -18.09 5.51
CA GLN A 553 -1.17 -18.36 6.54
C GLN A 553 0.27 -18.38 5.98
N PRO A 554 0.58 -18.98 4.81
CA PRO A 554 1.93 -18.96 4.27
C PRO A 554 2.46 -17.54 4.00
N LEU A 555 1.58 -16.65 3.50
CA LEU A 555 1.90 -15.24 3.27
C LEU A 555 2.23 -14.54 4.59
N PHE A 556 1.36 -14.65 5.59
CA PHE A 556 1.53 -13.97 6.88
C PHE A 556 2.71 -14.50 7.69
N GLN A 557 2.96 -15.81 7.69
CA GLN A 557 4.04 -16.38 8.50
C GLN A 557 5.42 -16.17 7.88
N THR A 558 5.51 -16.13 6.55
CA THR A 558 6.81 -16.04 5.86
C THR A 558 7.16 -14.59 5.53
N GLN A 559 6.28 -13.90 4.79
CA GLN A 559 6.67 -12.66 4.11
C GLN A 559 6.82 -11.46 5.05
N LEU A 560 6.15 -11.48 6.21
CA LEU A 560 6.32 -10.45 7.24
C LEU A 560 7.72 -10.42 7.87
N SER A 561 8.58 -11.42 7.58
CA SER A 561 9.92 -11.55 8.15
C SER A 561 11.05 -11.51 7.12
N LEU A 562 10.75 -11.31 5.83
CA LEU A 562 11.74 -11.41 4.75
C LEU A 562 12.20 -10.07 4.17
N ALA A 563 11.35 -9.39 3.39
CA ALA A 563 11.75 -8.17 2.67
C ALA A 563 11.48 -6.90 3.49
N GLY A 564 10.21 -6.61 3.77
CA GLY A 564 9.78 -5.54 4.66
C GLY A 564 9.31 -6.13 5.98
N LEU A 565 10.07 -5.91 7.06
CA LEU A 565 9.72 -6.48 8.36
C LEU A 565 8.39 -5.90 8.86
N GLY A 566 7.44 -6.78 9.17
CA GLY A 566 6.10 -6.43 9.60
C GLY A 566 5.15 -5.98 8.49
N THR A 567 5.52 -6.12 7.21
CA THR A 567 4.69 -5.74 6.06
C THR A 567 4.83 -6.75 4.91
N ILE A 568 4.08 -6.55 3.81
CA ILE A 568 4.00 -7.48 2.68
C ILE A 568 4.40 -6.74 1.40
N SER A 569 5.28 -7.36 0.62
CA SER A 569 5.71 -6.84 -0.67
C SER A 569 4.60 -6.91 -1.72
N GLU A 570 4.73 -6.09 -2.75
CA GLU A 570 3.75 -5.95 -3.82
C GLU A 570 3.56 -7.24 -4.61
N ILE A 571 4.69 -7.81 -5.06
CA ILE A 571 4.73 -8.95 -5.98
C ILE A 571 5.79 -9.96 -5.57
N PHE A 572 5.67 -11.17 -6.11
CA PHE A 572 6.60 -12.27 -5.91
C PHE A 572 6.95 -12.93 -7.25
N ASP A 573 8.15 -13.50 -7.34
CA ASP A 573 8.51 -14.33 -8.49
C ASP A 573 7.51 -15.51 -8.60
N GLY A 574 7.01 -15.74 -9.82
CA GLY A 574 6.14 -16.88 -10.13
C GLY A 574 6.87 -18.22 -10.08
N ASP A 575 8.17 -18.22 -10.35
CA ASP A 575 9.03 -19.39 -10.22
C ASP A 575 9.62 -19.51 -8.81
N ALA A 576 9.93 -20.73 -8.39
CA ALA A 576 10.69 -20.97 -7.17
C ALA A 576 12.06 -20.21 -7.22
N PRO A 577 12.50 -19.61 -6.11
CA PRO A 577 11.98 -19.76 -4.74
C PRO A 577 10.97 -18.68 -4.32
N HIS A 578 10.21 -18.08 -5.25
CA HIS A 578 9.13 -17.12 -4.96
C HIS A 578 9.58 -15.90 -4.16
N LEU A 579 10.71 -15.31 -4.56
CA LEU A 579 11.30 -14.18 -3.85
C LEU A 579 10.38 -12.95 -3.91
N PRO A 580 10.31 -12.15 -2.83
CA PRO A 580 9.63 -10.86 -2.86
C PRO A 580 10.31 -9.90 -3.85
N ARG A 581 9.47 -9.16 -4.57
CA ARG A 581 9.82 -8.22 -5.64
C ARG A 581 8.93 -6.98 -5.52
N GLY A 582 9.15 -6.03 -6.41
CA GLY A 582 8.36 -4.80 -6.43
C GLY A 582 8.56 -3.99 -5.16
N CYS A 583 7.56 -3.18 -4.84
CA CYS A 583 7.53 -2.38 -3.63
C CYS A 583 7.57 -3.26 -2.37
N ILE A 584 8.42 -2.92 -1.39
CA ILE A 584 8.67 -3.77 -0.22
C ILE A 584 7.48 -3.81 0.77
N SER A 585 6.63 -2.77 0.75
CA SER A 585 5.48 -2.58 1.62
C SER A 585 4.33 -2.03 0.81
N GLN A 586 3.32 -2.85 0.50
CA GLN A 586 2.27 -2.48 -0.44
C GLN A 586 0.86 -2.58 0.15
N ALA A 587 0.07 -1.52 -0.01
CA ALA A 587 -1.21 -1.32 0.65
C ALA A 587 -2.22 -2.44 0.36
N TRP A 588 -2.51 -2.73 -0.90
CA TRP A 588 -3.45 -3.80 -1.29
C TRP A 588 -2.96 -5.20 -0.92
N SER A 589 -1.65 -5.44 -0.89
CA SER A 589 -1.05 -6.73 -0.51
C SER A 589 -1.11 -6.99 1.00
N VAL A 590 -1.29 -5.94 1.80
CA VAL A 590 -1.63 -6.02 3.23
C VAL A 590 -3.16 -6.07 3.40
N ALA A 591 -3.87 -5.17 2.71
CA ALA A 591 -5.28 -4.91 2.93
C ALA A 591 -6.20 -6.05 2.48
N GLU A 592 -6.03 -6.57 1.26
CA GLU A 592 -6.94 -7.59 0.73
C GLU A 592 -6.82 -8.94 1.45
N PRO A 593 -5.60 -9.46 1.74
CA PRO A 593 -5.46 -10.63 2.59
C PRO A 593 -6.02 -10.43 4.00
N LEU A 594 -5.81 -9.25 4.61
CA LEU A 594 -6.38 -8.92 5.93
C LEU A 594 -7.92 -8.89 5.89
N ARG A 595 -8.49 -8.25 4.86
CA ARG A 595 -9.94 -8.21 4.64
C ARG A 595 -10.51 -9.62 4.54
N ALA A 596 -9.95 -10.46 3.67
CA ALA A 596 -10.43 -11.83 3.49
C ALA A 596 -10.27 -12.68 4.77
N TYR A 597 -9.20 -12.47 5.53
CA TYR A 597 -9.07 -13.10 6.85
C TYR A 597 -10.22 -12.71 7.78
N VAL A 598 -10.49 -11.41 7.93
CA VAL A 598 -11.57 -10.94 8.82
C VAL A 598 -12.96 -11.36 8.30
N GLU A 599 -13.28 -11.02 7.06
CA GLU A 599 -14.64 -11.17 6.52
C GLU A 599 -14.98 -12.61 6.13
N ASP A 600 -14.03 -13.37 5.60
CA ASP A 600 -14.31 -14.67 4.98
C ASP A 600 -13.81 -15.85 5.82
N ILE A 601 -12.57 -15.78 6.35
CA ILE A 601 -12.01 -16.85 7.20
C ILE A 601 -12.67 -16.85 8.58
N THR A 602 -12.64 -15.71 9.28
CA THR A 602 -13.21 -15.62 10.63
C THR A 602 -14.71 -15.42 10.64
N LEU A 603 -15.28 -15.12 9.46
CA LEU A 603 -16.70 -14.85 9.25
C LEU A 603 -17.21 -13.64 10.06
N SER A 604 -16.32 -12.68 10.38
CA SER A 604 -16.66 -11.40 10.99
C SER A 604 -17.19 -10.45 9.91
N ARG A 605 -18.42 -10.72 9.44
CA ARG A 605 -19.07 -9.98 8.34
C ARG A 605 -19.43 -8.54 8.73
N PRO A 606 -19.57 -7.64 7.74
CA PRO A 606 -20.02 -6.28 8.01
C PRO A 606 -21.41 -6.28 8.71
N PRO A 607 -21.60 -5.49 9.79
CA PRO A 607 -22.78 -5.60 10.65
C PRO A 607 -24.10 -5.25 9.95
N HIS A 608 -24.07 -4.41 8.91
CA HIS A 608 -25.25 -4.01 8.15
C HIS A 608 -25.39 -4.77 6.82
N GLU A 609 -24.49 -5.71 6.50
CA GLU A 609 -24.47 -6.41 5.21
C GLU A 609 -25.84 -6.97 4.81
N LYS A 610 -26.48 -7.75 5.68
CA LYS A 610 -27.79 -8.35 5.39
C LYS A 610 -28.85 -7.29 5.09
N GLN A 611 -28.94 -6.26 5.92
CA GLN A 611 -29.92 -5.17 5.77
C GLN A 611 -29.68 -4.39 4.48
N VAL A 612 -28.43 -4.10 4.15
CA VAL A 612 -28.04 -3.37 2.94
C VAL A 612 -28.43 -4.19 1.70
N ILE A 613 -28.01 -5.45 1.62
CA ILE A 613 -28.26 -6.31 0.45
C ILE A 613 -29.75 -6.61 0.26
N GLN A 614 -30.50 -6.85 1.35
CA GLN A 614 -31.95 -7.12 1.30
C GLN A 614 -32.79 -5.92 0.80
N THR A 615 -32.21 -4.72 0.68
CA THR A 615 -32.90 -3.55 0.11
C THR A 615 -33.45 -3.85 -1.29
N LEU A 616 -32.77 -4.70 -2.06
CA LEU A 616 -33.23 -5.11 -3.39
C LEU A 616 -34.47 -6.04 -3.33
N ASP A 617 -34.59 -6.85 -2.29
CA ASP A 617 -35.64 -7.87 -2.11
C ASP A 617 -36.93 -7.32 -1.47
N CYS A 618 -36.87 -6.17 -0.81
CA CYS A 618 -38.05 -5.50 -0.23
C CYS A 618 -39.00 -5.00 -1.35
N PRO A 619 -40.32 -5.17 -1.27
CA PRO A 619 -41.27 -4.72 -2.30
C PRO A 619 -41.15 -3.23 -2.65
#